data_AF-A0A1E7LN41-F1
#
_entry.id   AF-A0A1E7LN41-F1
#
_cell.length_a   1.000
_cell.length_b   1.000
_cell.length_c   1.000
_cell.angle_alpha   90.00
_cell.angle_beta   90.00
_cell.angle_gamma   90.00
#
_symmetry.space_group_name_H-M   'P 1'
#
loop_
_entity.id
_entity.type
_entity.pdbx_description
1 polymer ?
#
loop_
_entity_poly.entity_id
_entity_poly.type
_entity_poly.pdbx_seq_one_letter_code
_entity_poly.pdbx_strand_id
1 'polypeptide(L)'
;MFSGLSIRLTVAALAVTGLLAVAPVASASPDASAAATSADVVVKMPSAVGDRLGADRGKLVDAVSADVLARSHDAAGLAPEAAVSKLADEGRKVVVDVRTVVGDWARGVAYVEASRAQHGEPEGWLYIAHRQNGRWVPGLEGDREFAAYVARSPLVGEAERRNMTAYAERRTEPQAGAGEVGVLANTNGLLLPWMPDYYMTLTGGPHAHDGGSGYWSALDFAGGNASGLVRSSREGTATSMCGAGGGWTRVIHPGGFSTDYYHMRNTTYYNGTSIARSALLGAIGTDTCAGGSATGAHVHWSLRTYDANYNGQYTWLNGRTIGGWAWWNGSGQYSGCGTRLGVTACPGTAIYNRTS
;
A
#
# COMPACT_ATOMS: atom_id res chain seq x y z
N MET A 1 -48.80 -79.41 -13.44
CA MET A 1 -49.46 -79.03 -12.18
C MET A 1 -49.99 -77.60 -12.36
N PHE A 2 -51.30 -77.43 -12.08
CA PHE A 2 -52.19 -76.26 -12.08
C PHE A 2 -51.55 -74.85 -12.04
N SER A 3 -52.13 -73.74 -12.52
CA SER A 3 -53.38 -73.39 -13.23
C SER A 3 -53.37 -71.85 -13.37
N GLY A 4 -54.15 -71.29 -14.29
CA GLY A 4 -54.92 -70.07 -14.03
C GLY A 4 -54.39 -68.72 -14.54
N LEU A 5 -55.08 -68.16 -15.54
CA LEU A 5 -55.12 -66.74 -15.86
C LEU A 5 -55.63 -65.91 -14.67
N SER A 6 -55.15 -64.68 -14.52
CA SER A 6 -55.93 -63.62 -13.85
C SER A 6 -55.61 -62.22 -14.35
N ILE A 7 -56.68 -61.44 -14.32
CA ILE A 7 -56.95 -60.12 -14.89
C ILE A 7 -56.96 -59.09 -13.75
N ARG A 8 -56.61 -57.83 -14.07
CA ARG A 8 -56.96 -56.55 -13.38
C ARG A 8 -56.38 -56.31 -11.97
N LEU A 9 -55.85 -55.12 -11.73
CA LEU A 9 -56.57 -53.97 -11.15
C LEU A 9 -55.57 -52.87 -10.73
N THR A 10 -55.89 -51.65 -11.12
CA THR A 10 -55.39 -50.38 -10.56
C THR A 10 -55.88 -50.23 -9.12
N VAL A 11 -55.01 -49.78 -8.20
CA VAL A 11 -55.41 -49.19 -6.92
C VAL A 11 -54.62 -47.91 -6.69
N ALA A 12 -55.38 -46.83 -6.52
CA ALA A 12 -54.94 -45.53 -6.04
C ALA A 12 -54.73 -45.57 -4.51
N ALA A 13 -53.75 -44.83 -4.00
CA ALA A 13 -53.66 -44.51 -2.58
C ALA A 13 -53.14 -43.08 -2.35
N LEU A 14 -54.09 -42.26 -1.89
CA LEU A 14 -54.05 -41.17 -0.91
C LEU A 14 -52.93 -40.12 -0.90
N ALA A 15 -53.42 -38.88 -0.96
CA ALA A 15 -52.78 -37.62 -0.64
C ALA A 15 -52.35 -37.52 0.82
N VAL A 16 -51.20 -36.87 1.05
CA VAL A 16 -50.91 -36.10 2.26
C VAL A 16 -50.63 -34.66 1.83
N THR A 17 -51.51 -33.77 2.28
CA THR A 17 -51.41 -32.31 2.19
C THR A 17 -50.22 -31.81 3.01
N GLY A 18 -49.24 -31.21 2.32
CA GLY A 18 -48.19 -30.38 2.92
C GLY A 18 -48.23 -28.99 2.30
N LEU A 19 -48.82 -28.03 3.01
CA LEU A 19 -48.86 -26.62 2.67
C LEU A 19 -47.45 -26.03 2.84
N LEU A 20 -46.72 -25.79 1.74
CA LEU A 20 -45.50 -24.98 1.76
C LEU A 20 -45.83 -23.62 1.14
N ALA A 21 -45.94 -22.62 2.02
CA ALA A 21 -46.03 -21.22 1.64
C ALA A 21 -44.74 -20.82 0.92
N VAL A 22 -44.86 -20.52 -0.38
CA VAL A 22 -43.77 -19.94 -1.17
C VAL A 22 -43.76 -18.44 -0.89
N ALA A 23 -42.82 -17.98 -0.07
CA ALA A 23 -42.54 -16.56 0.09
C ALA A 23 -41.87 -16.03 -1.20
N PRO A 24 -42.22 -14.83 -1.69
CA PRO A 24 -41.58 -14.27 -2.86
C PRO A 24 -40.11 -13.94 -2.56
N VAL A 25 -39.22 -14.43 -3.41
CA VAL A 25 -37.80 -14.05 -3.39
C VAL A 25 -37.72 -12.61 -3.88
N ALA A 26 -37.63 -11.68 -2.94
CA ALA A 26 -37.38 -10.28 -3.25
C ALA A 26 -35.97 -10.15 -3.85
N SER A 27 -35.91 -9.65 -5.08
CA SER A 27 -34.68 -9.19 -5.72
C SER A 27 -34.14 -8.01 -4.93
N ALA A 28 -33.06 -8.20 -4.17
CA ALA A 28 -32.33 -7.12 -3.57
C ALA A 28 -31.50 -6.42 -4.66
N SER A 29 -31.99 -5.27 -5.12
CA SER A 29 -31.12 -4.23 -5.69
C SER A 29 -30.04 -3.90 -4.66
N PRO A 30 -28.78 -3.60 -5.08
CA PRO A 30 -27.82 -3.03 -4.16
C PRO A 30 -28.30 -1.61 -3.84
N ASP A 31 -29.04 -1.48 -2.75
CA ASP A 31 -29.45 -0.19 -2.22
C ASP A 31 -28.21 0.67 -2.00
N ALA A 32 -28.33 1.92 -2.45
CA ALA A 32 -27.33 2.96 -2.35
C ALA A 32 -26.72 2.97 -0.94
N SER A 33 -25.42 2.71 -0.82
CA SER A 33 -24.70 2.98 0.42
C SER A 33 -24.92 4.45 0.75
N ALA A 34 -25.58 4.71 1.87
CA ALA A 34 -25.70 6.04 2.44
C ALA A 34 -24.31 6.69 2.45
N ALA A 35 -24.13 7.74 1.66
CA ALA A 35 -22.89 8.49 1.61
C ALA A 35 -22.79 9.30 2.89
N ALA A 36 -21.97 8.82 3.82
CA ALA A 36 -21.50 9.55 4.99
C ALA A 36 -21.02 10.94 4.57
N THR A 37 -21.56 12.00 5.15
CA THR A 37 -20.93 13.33 5.05
C THR A 37 -19.71 13.34 5.97
N SER A 38 -18.51 13.29 5.39
CA SER A 38 -17.23 13.13 6.10
C SER A 38 -16.76 14.38 6.86
N ALA A 39 -17.50 14.81 7.89
CA ALA A 39 -17.18 16.00 8.68
C ALA A 39 -15.76 15.96 9.30
N ASP A 40 -15.22 14.77 9.57
CA ASP A 40 -13.94 14.57 10.26
C ASP A 40 -12.82 13.98 9.38
N VAL A 41 -13.06 13.78 8.07
CA VAL A 41 -11.99 13.44 7.12
C VAL A 41 -11.23 14.71 6.74
N VAL A 42 -9.90 14.66 6.86
CA VAL A 42 -9.05 15.78 6.47
C VAL A 42 -8.86 15.77 4.96
N VAL A 43 -9.36 16.79 4.29
CA VAL A 43 -9.22 16.94 2.83
C VAL A 43 -8.09 17.92 2.51
N LYS A 44 -7.07 17.44 1.80
CA LYS A 44 -6.05 18.28 1.17
C LYS A 44 -6.40 18.40 -0.31
N MET A 45 -6.59 19.62 -0.81
CA MET A 45 -7.02 19.84 -2.20
C MET A 45 -6.65 21.27 -2.64
N PRO A 46 -5.88 21.44 -3.72
CA PRO A 46 -5.68 22.76 -4.31
C PRO A 46 -7.01 23.40 -4.74
N SER A 47 -7.17 24.71 -4.60
CA SER A 47 -8.41 25.41 -4.96
C SER A 47 -8.85 25.12 -6.40
N ALA A 48 -7.92 25.19 -7.35
CA ALA A 48 -8.19 24.89 -8.76
C ALA A 48 -8.64 23.44 -9.03
N VAL A 49 -8.34 22.49 -8.14
CA VAL A 49 -8.85 21.11 -8.20
C VAL A 49 -10.27 21.06 -7.64
N GLY A 50 -10.51 21.76 -6.52
CA GLY A 50 -11.84 21.91 -5.94
C GLY A 50 -12.84 22.55 -6.91
N ASP A 51 -12.43 23.63 -7.58
CA ASP A 51 -13.27 24.34 -8.55
C ASP A 51 -13.67 23.44 -9.73
N ARG A 52 -12.76 22.57 -10.19
CA ARG A 52 -13.06 21.59 -11.25
C ARG A 52 -14.02 20.49 -10.81
N LEU A 53 -13.93 20.06 -9.55
CA LEU A 53 -14.83 19.04 -9.00
C LEU A 53 -16.22 19.60 -8.68
N GLY A 54 -16.31 20.88 -8.31
CA GLY A 54 -17.55 21.55 -7.95
C GLY A 54 -18.36 20.76 -6.91
N ALA A 55 -19.61 20.46 -7.25
CA ALA A 55 -20.54 19.73 -6.38
C ALA A 55 -20.13 18.27 -6.10
N ASP A 56 -19.21 17.69 -6.90
CA ASP A 56 -18.78 16.31 -6.72
C ASP A 56 -17.58 16.15 -5.78
N ARG A 57 -17.06 17.25 -5.21
CA ARG A 57 -15.99 17.23 -4.22
C ARG A 57 -16.28 16.26 -3.07
N GLY A 58 -17.45 16.37 -2.44
CA GLY A 58 -17.84 15.51 -1.32
C GLY A 58 -17.90 14.04 -1.73
N LYS A 59 -18.61 13.75 -2.82
CA LYS A 59 -18.78 12.38 -3.32
C LYS A 59 -17.46 11.67 -3.64
N LEU A 60 -16.47 12.39 -4.17
CA LEU A 60 -15.14 11.82 -4.40
C LEU A 60 -14.45 11.49 -3.07
N VAL A 61 -14.45 12.44 -2.11
CA VAL A 61 -13.83 12.26 -0.80
C VAL A 61 -14.49 11.13 -0.02
N ASP A 62 -15.82 11.05 -0.05
CA ASP A 62 -16.57 9.99 0.64
C ASP A 62 -16.28 8.62 0.03
N ALA A 63 -16.20 8.53 -1.30
CA ALA A 63 -15.86 7.28 -1.97
C ALA A 63 -14.44 6.81 -1.64
N VAL A 64 -13.45 7.71 -1.70
CA VAL A 64 -12.05 7.38 -1.39
C VAL A 64 -11.89 7.04 0.09
N SER A 65 -12.50 7.80 1.00
CA SER A 65 -12.39 7.57 2.44
C SER A 65 -13.03 6.25 2.87
N ALA A 66 -14.21 5.92 2.34
CA ALA A 66 -14.83 4.62 2.57
C ALA A 66 -13.93 3.45 2.12
N ASP A 67 -13.30 3.59 0.97
CA ASP A 67 -12.44 2.55 0.40
C ASP A 67 -11.09 2.39 1.12
N VAL A 68 -10.58 3.48 1.71
CA VAL A 68 -9.43 3.49 2.61
C VAL A 68 -9.77 2.81 3.94
N LEU A 69 -10.89 3.20 4.55
CA LEU A 69 -11.32 2.67 5.86
C LEU A 69 -11.64 1.18 5.79
N ALA A 70 -12.20 0.71 4.69
CA ALA A 70 -12.44 -0.72 4.45
C ALA A 70 -11.14 -1.55 4.40
N ARG A 71 -10.00 -0.92 4.14
CA ARG A 71 -8.68 -1.57 4.03
C ARG A 71 -7.75 -1.32 5.21
N SER A 72 -7.98 -0.27 5.98
CA SER A 72 -7.18 0.02 7.16
C SER A 72 -7.38 -1.07 8.22
N HIS A 73 -6.27 -1.55 8.79
CA HIS A 73 -6.26 -2.62 9.78
C HIS A 73 -7.20 -2.32 10.97
N ASP A 74 -7.19 -1.07 11.46
CA ASP A 74 -7.89 -0.67 12.67
C ASP A 74 -9.34 -0.22 12.44
N ALA A 75 -9.76 -0.14 11.18
CA ALA A 75 -11.07 0.35 10.76
C ALA A 75 -11.87 -0.67 9.92
N ALA A 76 -11.21 -1.69 9.37
CA ALA A 76 -11.86 -2.69 8.53
C ALA A 76 -13.05 -3.35 9.25
N GLY A 77 -14.16 -3.49 8.53
CA GLY A 77 -15.40 -4.07 9.06
C GLY A 77 -16.32 -3.10 9.81
N LEU A 78 -15.89 -1.86 10.06
CA LEU A 78 -16.74 -0.80 10.58
C LEU A 78 -17.41 -0.01 9.45
N ALA A 79 -18.57 0.57 9.73
CA ALA A 79 -19.15 1.59 8.86
C ALA A 79 -18.24 2.83 8.82
N PRO A 80 -18.12 3.55 7.68
CA PRO A 80 -17.19 4.67 7.55
C PRO A 80 -17.29 5.73 8.65
N GLU A 81 -18.49 6.13 9.07
CA GLU A 81 -18.67 7.12 10.14
C GLU A 81 -18.14 6.61 11.49
N ALA A 82 -18.43 5.36 11.82
CA ALA A 82 -17.96 4.73 13.05
C ALA A 82 -16.43 4.56 13.05
N ALA A 83 -15.87 4.21 11.89
CA ALA A 83 -14.42 4.09 11.73
C ALA A 83 -13.71 5.45 11.91
N VAL A 84 -14.23 6.51 11.28
CA VAL A 84 -13.68 7.86 11.44
C VAL A 84 -13.79 8.34 12.89
N SER A 85 -14.93 8.13 13.54
CA SER A 85 -15.13 8.49 14.95
C SER A 85 -14.14 7.74 15.86
N LYS A 86 -13.98 6.42 15.68
CA LYS A 86 -13.02 5.61 16.44
C LYS A 86 -11.60 6.15 16.29
N LEU A 87 -11.17 6.43 15.06
CA LEU A 87 -9.84 6.97 14.80
C LEU A 87 -9.66 8.37 15.40
N ALA A 88 -10.69 9.22 15.32
CA ALA A 88 -10.67 10.55 15.91
C ALA A 88 -10.58 10.52 17.45
N ASP A 89 -11.26 9.58 18.11
CA ASP A 89 -11.17 9.35 19.56
C ASP A 89 -9.75 8.92 19.97
N GLU A 90 -9.02 8.24 19.08
CA GLU A 90 -7.60 7.89 19.24
C GLU A 90 -6.65 9.05 18.86
N GLY A 91 -7.17 10.21 18.45
CA GLY A 91 -6.40 11.36 18.00
C GLY A 91 -5.76 11.19 16.62
N ARG A 92 -6.26 10.24 15.81
CA ARG A 92 -5.77 9.90 14.47
C ARG A 92 -6.71 10.46 13.41
N LYS A 93 -6.16 10.74 12.25
CA LYS A 93 -6.90 11.33 11.12
C LYS A 93 -6.94 10.38 9.94
N VAL A 94 -8.08 10.38 9.25
CA VAL A 94 -8.18 9.91 7.88
C VAL A 94 -7.94 11.10 6.97
N VAL A 95 -7.01 10.97 6.04
CA VAL A 95 -6.63 12.06 5.13
C VAL A 95 -6.88 11.63 3.68
N VAL A 96 -7.55 12.49 2.93
CA VAL A 96 -7.71 12.37 1.47
C VAL A 96 -7.07 13.59 0.82
N ASP A 97 -5.93 13.37 0.15
CA ASP A 97 -5.19 14.38 -0.62
C ASP A 97 -5.51 14.25 -2.11
N VAL A 98 -6.37 15.13 -2.61
CA VAL A 98 -6.78 15.19 -4.02
C VAL A 98 -5.87 16.17 -4.77
N ARG A 99 -4.99 15.64 -5.61
CA ARG A 99 -3.91 16.43 -6.22
C ARG A 99 -4.22 16.88 -7.63
N THR A 100 -4.91 16.06 -8.41
CA THR A 100 -5.15 16.37 -9.81
C THR A 100 -6.46 15.77 -10.28
N VAL A 101 -7.19 16.54 -11.08
CA VAL A 101 -8.45 16.14 -11.71
C VAL A 101 -8.44 16.58 -13.17
N VAL A 102 -8.79 15.66 -14.06
CA VAL A 102 -8.93 15.88 -15.52
C VAL A 102 -10.13 15.08 -16.02
N GLY A 103 -11.17 15.76 -16.50
CA GLY A 103 -12.43 15.14 -16.89
C GLY A 103 -13.02 14.31 -15.75
N ASP A 104 -13.38 13.06 -16.04
CA ASP A 104 -13.94 12.10 -15.07
C ASP A 104 -12.87 11.37 -14.25
N TRP A 105 -11.63 11.86 -14.23
CA TRP A 105 -10.53 11.25 -13.48
C TRP A 105 -10.06 12.15 -12.34
N ALA A 106 -9.80 11.54 -11.19
CA ALA A 106 -9.11 12.14 -10.06
C ALA A 106 -7.93 11.26 -9.63
N ARG A 107 -6.88 11.87 -9.10
CA ARG A 107 -5.69 11.18 -8.58
C ARG A 107 -5.19 11.86 -7.33
N GLY A 108 -4.70 11.05 -6.40
CA GLY A 108 -4.15 11.57 -5.16
C GLY A 108 -3.49 10.51 -4.28
N VAL A 109 -3.38 10.87 -3.00
CA VAL A 109 -2.93 9.99 -1.92
C VAL A 109 -3.99 9.99 -0.83
N ALA A 110 -4.21 8.87 -0.18
CA ALA A 110 -5.01 8.81 1.02
C ALA A 110 -4.32 7.96 2.08
N TYR A 111 -4.51 8.30 3.35
CA TYR A 111 -3.86 7.58 4.45
C TYR A 111 -4.65 7.69 5.76
N VAL A 112 -4.42 6.72 6.63
CA VAL A 112 -4.84 6.73 8.03
C VAL A 112 -3.61 6.98 8.88
N GLU A 113 -3.64 8.01 9.72
CA GLU A 113 -2.51 8.29 10.61
C GLU A 113 -2.26 7.11 11.55
N ALA A 114 -1.00 6.81 11.86
CA ALA A 114 -0.67 5.90 12.94
C ALA A 114 -0.97 6.53 14.31
N SER A 115 -1.18 5.69 15.31
CA SER A 115 -1.20 6.13 16.70
C SER A 115 0.10 6.84 17.04
N ARG A 116 0.01 7.93 17.81
CA ARG A 116 1.18 8.63 18.38
C ARG A 116 1.53 8.11 19.77
N ALA A 117 0.59 7.44 20.42
CA ALA A 117 0.73 6.92 21.78
C ALA A 117 1.31 5.50 21.81
N GLN A 118 1.09 4.75 20.73
CA GLN A 118 1.65 3.42 20.53
C GLN A 118 2.62 3.48 19.36
N HIS A 119 3.68 2.68 19.40
CA HIS A 119 4.57 2.57 18.26
C HIS A 119 3.79 2.00 17.07
N GLY A 120 3.87 2.68 15.93
CA GLY A 120 2.99 2.46 14.79
C GLY A 120 3.40 3.36 13.63
N GLU A 121 3.12 2.92 12.40
CA GLU A 121 3.38 3.69 11.19
C GLU A 121 2.11 3.82 10.35
N PRO A 122 1.95 4.91 9.57
CA PRO A 122 0.73 5.18 8.83
C PRO A 122 0.43 4.13 7.76
N GLU A 123 -0.86 3.87 7.58
CA GLU A 123 -1.34 3.13 6.42
C GLU A 123 -1.66 4.13 5.30
N GLY A 124 -1.09 3.94 4.11
CA GLY A 124 -1.24 4.91 3.03
C GLY A 124 -1.15 4.32 1.63
N TRP A 125 -1.96 4.91 0.74
CA TRP A 125 -2.25 4.43 -0.60
C TRP A 125 -2.18 5.57 -1.61
N LEU A 126 -1.59 5.31 -2.77
CA LEU A 126 -1.90 6.08 -3.97
C LEU A 126 -3.32 5.72 -4.42
N TYR A 127 -4.06 6.65 -5.01
CA TYR A 127 -5.34 6.32 -5.63
C TYR A 127 -5.54 7.01 -6.97
N ILE A 128 -6.32 6.34 -7.81
CA ILE A 128 -6.93 6.91 -9.01
C ILE A 128 -8.42 6.64 -8.90
N ALA A 129 -9.26 7.65 -9.06
CA ALA A 129 -10.71 7.50 -9.09
C ALA A 129 -11.23 7.85 -10.48
N HIS A 130 -12.19 7.07 -10.96
CA HIS A 130 -12.89 7.34 -12.21
C HIS A 130 -14.38 7.52 -11.94
N ARG A 131 -14.96 8.56 -12.52
CA ARG A 131 -16.40 8.78 -12.44
C ARG A 131 -17.10 7.94 -13.49
N GLN A 132 -17.98 7.07 -13.04
CA GLN A 132 -18.73 6.13 -13.86
C GLN A 132 -20.20 6.26 -13.53
N ASN A 133 -21.04 6.55 -14.53
CA ASN A 133 -22.49 6.70 -14.36
C ASN A 133 -22.86 7.65 -13.21
N GLY A 134 -22.13 8.77 -13.10
CA GLY A 134 -22.35 9.78 -12.05
C GLY A 134 -21.74 9.46 -10.68
N ARG A 135 -21.18 8.27 -10.46
CA ARG A 135 -20.55 7.82 -9.20
C ARG A 135 -19.02 7.79 -9.32
N TRP A 136 -18.31 8.25 -8.30
CA TRP A 136 -16.87 8.04 -8.19
C TRP A 136 -16.57 6.62 -7.74
N VAL A 137 -15.71 5.94 -8.49
CA VAL A 137 -15.19 4.61 -8.16
C VAL A 137 -13.68 4.75 -7.96
N PRO A 138 -13.18 4.77 -6.71
CA PRO A 138 -11.75 4.77 -6.44
C PRO A 138 -11.15 3.41 -6.81
N GLY A 139 -9.89 3.44 -7.17
CA GLY A 139 -8.98 2.32 -7.10
C GLY A 139 -7.80 2.76 -6.24
N LEU A 140 -7.57 2.07 -5.15
CA LEU A 140 -6.39 2.25 -4.30
C LEU A 140 -5.28 1.34 -4.79
N GLU A 141 -4.04 1.82 -4.63
CA GLU A 141 -2.85 1.01 -4.76
C GLU A 141 -3.02 -0.31 -3.99
N GLY A 142 -3.18 -1.42 -4.70
CA GLY A 142 -3.66 -2.64 -4.06
C GLY A 142 -4.66 -3.42 -4.89
N ASP A 143 -5.51 -2.70 -5.60
CA ASP A 143 -6.73 -3.25 -6.18
C ASP A 143 -6.73 -3.33 -7.72
N ARG A 144 -7.69 -4.11 -8.21
CA ARG A 144 -7.86 -4.35 -9.64
C ARG A 144 -8.30 -3.08 -10.37
N GLU A 145 -9.07 -2.24 -9.70
CA GLU A 145 -9.53 -0.95 -10.21
C GLU A 145 -8.35 -0.04 -10.50
N PHE A 146 -7.43 0.13 -9.55
CA PHE A 146 -6.20 0.89 -9.68
C PHE A 146 -5.33 0.33 -10.80
N ALA A 147 -5.18 -1.00 -10.87
CA ALA A 147 -4.50 -1.66 -11.98
C ALA A 147 -5.08 -1.25 -13.34
N ALA A 148 -6.39 -1.35 -13.46
CA ALA A 148 -7.12 -1.04 -14.68
C ALA A 148 -7.10 0.47 -14.99
N TYR A 149 -7.04 1.31 -13.96
CA TYR A 149 -6.98 2.77 -14.07
C TYR A 149 -5.59 3.26 -14.46
N VAL A 150 -4.51 2.65 -13.95
CA VAL A 150 -3.14 2.95 -14.36
C VAL A 150 -2.97 2.79 -15.88
N ALA A 151 -3.57 1.76 -16.45
CA ALA A 151 -3.50 1.48 -17.88
C ALA A 151 -4.17 2.55 -18.77
N ARG A 152 -5.23 3.21 -18.29
CA ARG A 152 -6.10 4.07 -19.14
C ARG A 152 -6.25 5.52 -18.70
N SER A 153 -5.95 5.82 -17.44
CA SER A 153 -6.13 7.16 -16.89
C SER A 153 -5.17 8.16 -17.55
N PRO A 154 -5.65 9.36 -17.94
CA PRO A 154 -4.78 10.42 -18.42
C PRO A 154 -3.90 11.02 -17.30
N LEU A 155 -4.20 10.70 -16.04
CA LEU A 155 -3.46 11.20 -14.86
C LEU A 155 -2.21 10.37 -14.54
N VAL A 156 -1.97 9.27 -15.26
CA VAL A 156 -0.75 8.46 -15.10
C VAL A 156 0.20 8.78 -16.25
N GLY A 157 1.39 9.26 -15.89
CA GLY A 157 2.44 9.57 -16.86
C GLY A 157 2.97 8.30 -17.54
N GLU A 158 3.53 8.45 -18.74
CA GLU A 158 4.02 7.32 -19.54
C GLU A 158 5.07 6.47 -18.80
N ALA A 159 6.04 7.13 -18.15
CA ALA A 159 7.11 6.43 -17.41
C ALA A 159 6.57 5.61 -16.23
N GLU A 160 5.62 6.17 -15.49
CA GLU A 160 4.96 5.47 -14.39
C GLU A 160 4.12 4.30 -14.91
N ARG A 161 3.30 4.54 -15.94
CA ARG A 161 2.51 3.48 -16.58
C ARG A 161 3.41 2.35 -17.03
N ARG A 162 4.51 2.64 -17.73
CA ARG A 162 5.47 1.62 -18.18
C ARG A 162 6.07 0.84 -17.02
N ASN A 163 6.52 1.51 -15.95
CA ASN A 163 7.14 0.84 -14.80
C ASN A 163 6.16 -0.09 -14.08
N MET A 164 4.91 0.35 -13.96
CA MET A 164 3.84 -0.44 -13.35
C MET A 164 3.43 -1.59 -14.28
N THR A 165 3.13 -1.32 -15.56
CA THR A 165 2.72 -2.36 -16.52
C THR A 165 3.77 -3.46 -16.71
N ALA A 166 5.05 -3.09 -16.84
CA ALA A 166 6.14 -4.06 -16.96
C ALA A 166 6.19 -5.02 -15.76
N TYR A 167 5.69 -4.59 -14.60
CA TYR A 167 5.58 -5.46 -13.45
C TYR A 167 4.41 -6.46 -13.55
N ALA A 168 3.23 -6.00 -13.95
CA ALA A 168 2.07 -6.89 -14.16
C ALA A 168 2.40 -8.00 -15.19
N GLU A 169 3.13 -7.64 -16.25
CA GLU A 169 3.57 -8.55 -17.31
C GLU A 169 4.68 -9.51 -16.86
N ARG A 170 5.55 -9.11 -15.93
CA ARG A 170 6.64 -9.97 -15.43
C ARG A 170 6.12 -11.23 -14.71
N ARG A 171 4.90 -11.20 -14.18
CA ARG A 171 4.25 -12.40 -13.62
C ARG A 171 3.71 -13.35 -14.67
N THR A 172 3.43 -12.88 -15.88
CA THR A 172 2.97 -13.73 -16.97
C THR A 172 4.10 -14.50 -17.67
N GLU A 173 5.35 -14.07 -17.53
CA GLU A 173 6.51 -14.84 -18.01
C GLU A 173 7.00 -15.82 -16.92
N PRO A 174 7.02 -17.14 -17.19
CA PRO A 174 7.72 -18.08 -16.33
C PRO A 174 9.20 -17.69 -16.31
N GLN A 175 9.73 -17.46 -15.11
CA GLN A 175 11.11 -16.98 -14.94
C GLN A 175 12.10 -18.09 -15.30
N ALA A 176 12.43 -18.21 -16.59
CA ALA A 176 13.40 -19.18 -17.08
C ALA A 176 14.81 -18.80 -16.61
N GLY A 177 15.40 -19.60 -15.71
CA GLY A 177 16.84 -19.63 -15.50
C GLY A 177 17.40 -19.14 -14.15
N ALA A 178 16.56 -18.78 -13.17
CA ALA A 178 17.02 -18.55 -11.80
C ALA A 178 16.27 -19.48 -10.84
N GLY A 179 16.99 -20.21 -9.97
CA GLY A 179 16.36 -21.05 -8.95
C GLY A 179 15.47 -20.20 -8.04
N GLU A 180 14.36 -20.76 -7.54
CA GLU A 180 13.35 -20.04 -6.74
C GLU A 180 13.96 -19.20 -5.61
N VAL A 181 14.99 -19.72 -4.93
CA VAL A 181 15.70 -19.01 -3.85
C VAL A 181 16.48 -17.78 -4.36
N GLY A 182 17.12 -17.88 -5.53
CA GLY A 182 17.87 -16.77 -6.14
C GLY A 182 16.95 -15.69 -6.73
N VAL A 183 15.75 -16.08 -7.19
CA VAL A 183 14.69 -15.16 -7.63
C VAL A 183 14.12 -14.36 -6.46
N LEU A 184 13.81 -15.02 -5.35
CA LEU A 184 13.24 -14.39 -4.16
C LEU A 184 14.24 -13.46 -3.46
N ALA A 185 15.53 -13.78 -3.52
CA ALA A 185 16.60 -12.96 -2.95
C ALA A 185 16.87 -11.66 -3.71
N ASN A 186 16.63 -11.65 -5.03
CA ASN A 186 16.99 -10.54 -5.89
C ASN A 186 15.93 -9.43 -5.86
N THR A 187 16.29 -8.29 -5.26
CA THR A 187 15.47 -7.07 -5.27
C THR A 187 15.67 -6.21 -6.52
N ASN A 188 16.23 -6.78 -7.60
CA ASN A 188 16.66 -6.07 -8.80
C ASN A 188 17.65 -4.92 -8.50
N GLY A 189 18.56 -5.13 -7.55
CA GLY A 189 19.63 -4.20 -7.22
C GLY A 189 19.18 -2.94 -6.46
N LEU A 190 18.17 -3.04 -5.59
CA LEU A 190 17.86 -1.94 -4.66
C LEU A 190 19.07 -1.65 -3.78
N LEU A 191 19.41 -0.37 -3.69
CA LEU A 191 20.42 0.15 -2.76
C LEU A 191 19.82 0.40 -1.37
N LEU A 192 20.68 0.50 -0.36
CA LEU A 192 20.31 1.19 0.88
C LEU A 192 20.05 2.69 0.60
N PRO A 193 19.29 3.40 1.45
CA PRO A 193 18.73 4.71 1.10
C PRO A 193 19.71 5.90 1.18
N TRP A 194 20.95 5.72 0.71
CA TRP A 194 21.97 6.77 0.58
C TRP A 194 22.90 6.47 -0.61
N MET A 195 23.96 7.25 -0.82
CA MET A 195 24.89 7.01 -1.94
C MET A 195 25.69 5.70 -1.75
N PRO A 196 26.00 4.96 -2.83
CA PRO A 196 26.99 3.88 -2.76
C PRO A 196 28.32 4.36 -2.19
N ASP A 197 29.04 3.46 -1.53
CA ASP A 197 30.35 3.67 -0.88
C ASP A 197 30.34 4.55 0.38
N TYR A 198 29.18 5.10 0.75
CA TYR A 198 28.95 5.70 2.06
C TYR A 198 28.29 4.71 3.01
N TYR A 199 28.31 5.03 4.30
CA TYR A 199 27.66 4.25 5.34
C TYR A 199 26.72 5.11 6.19
N MET A 200 25.69 4.46 6.71
CA MET A 200 24.94 4.88 7.89
C MET A 200 25.05 3.77 8.95
N THR A 201 24.63 4.05 10.17
CA THR A 201 24.47 3.02 11.20
C THR A 201 23.11 2.36 11.02
N LEU A 202 23.06 1.03 11.00
CA LEU A 202 21.82 0.28 11.19
C LEU A 202 21.38 0.47 12.64
N THR A 203 20.32 1.25 12.88
CA THR A 203 19.81 1.51 14.23
C THR A 203 18.71 0.54 14.64
N GLY A 204 18.01 -0.04 13.66
CA GLY A 204 16.98 -1.05 13.84
C GLY A 204 17.02 -2.07 12.71
N GLY A 205 17.20 -3.35 13.05
CA GLY A 205 17.20 -4.46 12.10
C GLY A 205 15.81 -4.74 11.54
N PRO A 206 15.62 -5.79 10.71
CA PRO A 206 14.32 -6.15 10.15
C PRO A 206 13.18 -6.09 11.18
N HIS A 207 12.15 -5.31 10.87
CA HIS A 207 10.95 -5.18 11.67
C HIS A 207 9.72 -4.89 10.79
N ALA A 208 8.52 -5.11 11.33
CA ALA A 208 7.28 -4.78 10.64
C ALA A 208 7.22 -3.27 10.35
N HIS A 209 6.59 -2.87 9.24
CA HIS A 209 6.51 -1.44 8.90
C HIS A 209 5.89 -0.63 10.03
N ASP A 210 4.85 -1.15 10.69
CA ASP A 210 4.19 -0.54 11.84
C ASP A 210 4.91 -0.82 13.18
N GLY A 211 6.04 -1.53 13.17
CA GLY A 211 6.71 -2.02 14.37
C GLY A 211 5.92 -3.04 15.20
N GLY A 212 4.76 -3.48 14.69
CA GLY A 212 3.77 -4.31 15.38
C GLY A 212 3.75 -5.73 14.81
N SER A 213 2.85 -6.00 13.87
CA SER A 213 2.62 -7.35 13.34
C SER A 213 2.77 -7.41 11.82
N GLY A 214 2.94 -8.62 11.27
CA GLY A 214 3.07 -8.82 9.83
C GLY A 214 4.51 -8.89 9.32
N TYR A 215 4.71 -8.49 8.07
CA TYR A 215 5.97 -8.66 7.35
C TYR A 215 7.06 -7.76 7.88
N TRP A 216 8.19 -8.34 8.31
CA TRP A 216 9.39 -7.58 8.68
C TRP A 216 10.03 -7.01 7.42
N SER A 217 9.55 -5.84 7.06
CA SER A 217 9.71 -5.15 5.78
C SER A 217 10.57 -3.90 5.91
N ALA A 218 10.88 -3.48 7.13
CA ALA A 218 11.52 -2.21 7.43
C ALA A 218 12.90 -2.34 8.09
N LEU A 219 13.70 -1.28 7.94
CA LEU A 219 15.03 -1.10 8.51
C LEU A 219 15.18 0.38 8.90
N ASP A 220 15.84 0.63 10.02
CA ASP A 220 16.13 1.99 10.48
C ASP A 220 17.60 2.33 10.32
N PHE A 221 17.85 3.51 9.77
CA PHE A 221 19.21 4.00 9.55
C PHE A 221 19.40 5.44 10.03
N ALA A 222 20.54 5.69 10.67
CA ALA A 222 20.92 7.03 11.12
C ALA A 222 22.43 7.27 11.05
N GLY A 223 22.80 8.54 11.10
CA GLY A 223 24.20 8.97 11.23
C GLY A 223 25.10 8.58 10.05
N GLY A 224 26.34 8.18 10.38
CA GLY A 224 27.37 7.79 9.42
C GLY A 224 27.93 8.93 8.56
N ASN A 225 28.73 8.58 7.55
CA ASN A 225 29.38 9.56 6.67
C ASN A 225 28.52 9.97 5.46
N ALA A 226 27.31 9.40 5.32
CA ALA A 226 26.33 9.79 4.31
C ALA A 226 25.66 11.16 4.57
N SER A 227 26.14 11.91 5.57
CA SER A 227 25.64 13.23 5.97
C SER A 227 24.16 13.28 6.33
N GLY A 228 23.57 12.14 6.69
CA GLY A 228 22.14 12.02 6.98
C GLY A 228 21.23 12.26 5.76
N LEU A 229 21.77 12.28 4.53
CA LEU A 229 20.97 12.47 3.32
C LEU A 229 20.29 11.17 2.92
N VAL A 230 18.98 11.23 2.71
CA VAL A 230 18.15 10.09 2.30
C VAL A 230 17.94 10.15 0.79
N ARG A 231 18.18 9.03 0.12
CA ARG A 231 18.14 8.90 -1.33
C ARG A 231 17.37 7.68 -1.77
N SER A 232 16.83 7.73 -2.99
CA SER A 232 16.10 6.60 -3.56
C SER A 232 17.01 5.38 -3.74
N SER A 233 16.54 4.23 -3.27
CA SER A 233 17.20 2.92 -3.42
C SER A 233 17.43 2.55 -4.89
N ARG A 234 16.60 3.05 -5.80
CA ARG A 234 16.71 2.84 -7.25
C ARG A 234 15.93 3.92 -8.01
N GLU A 235 16.12 4.00 -9.32
CA GLU A 235 15.26 4.80 -10.20
C GLU A 235 13.79 4.36 -10.08
N GLY A 236 12.86 5.27 -10.35
CA GLY A 236 11.44 4.97 -10.21
C GLY A 236 10.54 6.19 -10.30
N THR A 237 9.31 6.01 -9.87
CA THR A 237 8.31 7.09 -9.75
C THR A 237 8.12 7.43 -8.28
N ALA A 238 8.51 8.64 -7.88
CA ALA A 238 8.40 9.12 -6.52
C ALA A 238 7.07 9.87 -6.28
N THR A 239 6.50 9.69 -5.10
CA THR A 239 5.33 10.40 -4.61
C THR A 239 5.50 10.72 -3.13
N SER A 240 5.43 12.00 -2.76
CA SER A 240 5.34 12.39 -1.35
C SER A 240 3.98 12.00 -0.82
N MET A 241 3.90 11.21 0.25
CA MET A 241 2.62 10.67 0.74
C MET A 241 1.87 11.69 1.60
N CYS A 242 2.59 12.43 2.45
CA CYS A 242 2.01 13.47 3.30
C CYS A 242 1.75 14.82 2.60
N GLY A 243 2.16 14.96 1.34
CA GLY A 243 2.17 16.24 0.62
C GLY A 243 3.50 16.99 0.78
N ALA A 244 3.53 18.27 0.36
CA ALA A 244 4.73 19.10 0.42
C ALA A 244 5.20 19.31 1.86
N GLY A 245 6.51 19.16 2.09
CA GLY A 245 7.13 19.33 3.40
C GLY A 245 6.95 18.17 4.38
N GLY A 246 6.13 17.16 4.07
CA GLY A 246 5.96 15.98 4.90
C GLY A 246 7.09 14.96 4.73
N GLY A 247 7.38 14.22 5.80
CA GLY A 247 8.51 13.30 5.92
C GLY A 247 8.34 11.92 5.29
N TRP A 248 7.27 11.71 4.53
CA TRP A 248 6.98 10.43 3.88
C TRP A 248 7.06 10.53 2.36
N THR A 249 7.93 9.75 1.74
CA THR A 249 7.96 9.54 0.28
C THR A 249 7.91 8.05 -0.05
N ARG A 250 7.14 7.71 -1.08
CA ARG A 250 7.12 6.38 -1.72
C ARG A 250 7.81 6.46 -3.07
N VAL A 251 8.59 5.45 -3.42
CA VAL A 251 9.15 5.29 -4.77
C VAL A 251 8.78 3.94 -5.34
N ILE A 252 8.09 3.94 -6.49
CA ILE A 252 7.75 2.73 -7.24
C ILE A 252 8.86 2.46 -8.26
N HIS A 253 9.53 1.32 -8.14
CA HIS A 253 10.67 0.95 -8.97
C HIS A 253 10.28 0.02 -10.13
N PRO A 254 11.03 0.05 -11.24
CA PRO A 254 10.92 -0.98 -12.26
C PRO A 254 11.18 -2.37 -11.66
N GLY A 255 10.35 -3.34 -12.03
CA GLY A 255 10.52 -4.74 -11.63
C GLY A 255 9.81 -5.13 -10.32
N GLY A 256 8.86 -4.31 -9.83
CA GLY A 256 7.83 -4.79 -8.90
C GLY A 256 7.99 -4.45 -7.44
N PHE A 257 9.04 -3.74 -7.09
CA PHE A 257 9.26 -3.27 -5.72
C PHE A 257 8.89 -1.79 -5.61
N SER A 258 8.34 -1.41 -4.47
CA SER A 258 8.37 -0.01 -4.01
C SER A 258 9.08 0.08 -2.68
N THR A 259 9.56 1.28 -2.40
CA THR A 259 10.21 1.61 -1.15
C THR A 259 9.54 2.83 -0.52
N ASP A 260 9.31 2.76 0.78
CA ASP A 260 8.88 3.89 1.59
C ASP A 260 10.05 4.43 2.40
N TYR A 261 10.06 5.74 2.56
CA TYR A 261 11.06 6.49 3.32
C TYR A 261 10.29 7.42 4.25
N TYR A 262 10.37 7.17 5.56
CA TYR A 262 9.65 7.93 6.58
C TYR A 262 10.58 8.58 7.60
N HIS A 263 9.99 9.45 8.43
CA HIS A 263 10.64 10.38 9.35
C HIS A 263 11.56 11.43 8.73
N MET A 264 11.52 11.59 7.42
CA MET A 264 12.42 12.53 6.75
C MET A 264 12.06 13.99 7.05
N ARG A 265 13.04 14.87 6.93
CA ARG A 265 12.85 16.33 6.91
C ARG A 265 13.46 16.92 5.64
N ASN A 266 13.17 18.20 5.38
CA ASN A 266 13.66 18.92 4.20
C ASN A 266 13.38 18.10 2.91
N THR A 267 12.19 17.54 2.83
CA THR A 267 11.84 16.60 1.76
C THR A 267 11.60 17.33 0.46
N THR A 268 12.08 16.73 -0.62
CA THR A 268 11.69 17.17 -1.97
C THR A 268 10.26 16.70 -2.23
N TYR A 269 9.41 17.62 -2.70
CA TYR A 269 8.05 17.26 -3.06
C TYR A 269 8.00 16.54 -4.41
N TYR A 270 7.37 15.37 -4.43
CA TYR A 270 7.15 14.55 -5.62
C TYR A 270 5.68 14.20 -5.77
N ASN A 271 5.20 14.19 -7.02
CA ASN A 271 3.82 13.83 -7.34
C ASN A 271 3.79 13.00 -8.63
N GLY A 272 4.01 11.68 -8.51
CA GLY A 272 4.13 10.82 -9.69
C GLY A 272 5.36 11.16 -10.55
N THR A 273 6.44 11.63 -9.93
CA THR A 273 7.61 12.19 -10.62
C THR A 273 8.64 11.10 -10.91
N SER A 274 9.12 11.01 -12.15
CA SER A 274 10.22 10.09 -12.47
C SER A 274 11.53 10.62 -11.89
N ILE A 275 12.23 9.76 -11.16
CA ILE A 275 13.51 10.06 -10.52
C ILE A 275 14.58 9.04 -10.89
N ALA A 276 15.83 9.49 -10.94
CA ALA A 276 16.98 8.63 -11.13
C ALA A 276 17.29 7.80 -9.87
N ARG A 277 18.18 6.81 -10.02
CA ARG A 277 18.77 6.10 -8.90
C ARG A 277 19.50 7.06 -7.98
N SER A 278 19.37 6.85 -6.67
CA SER A 278 19.99 7.69 -5.64
C SER A 278 19.63 9.17 -5.74
N ALA A 279 18.46 9.50 -6.30
CA ALA A 279 17.92 10.85 -6.26
C ALA A 279 17.68 11.28 -4.81
N LEU A 280 17.94 12.55 -4.50
CA LEU A 280 17.73 13.10 -3.15
C LEU A 280 16.25 13.12 -2.82
N LEU A 281 15.87 12.53 -1.68
CA LEU A 281 14.50 12.53 -1.18
C LEU A 281 14.33 13.51 -0.03
N GLY A 282 15.34 13.60 0.84
CA GLY A 282 15.36 14.48 2.00
C GLY A 282 16.57 14.20 2.88
N ALA A 283 16.43 14.48 4.17
CA ALA A 283 17.40 14.09 5.19
C ALA A 283 16.69 13.34 6.33
N ILE A 284 17.44 12.52 7.07
CA ILE A 284 16.94 11.87 8.29
C ILE A 284 16.36 12.91 9.26
N GLY A 285 15.33 12.51 9.98
CA GLY A 285 14.59 13.40 10.87
C GLY A 285 13.69 12.63 11.82
N THR A 286 12.72 13.34 12.39
CA THR A 286 11.72 12.82 13.33
C THR A 286 10.32 13.21 12.90
N ASP A 287 10.12 13.48 11.61
CA ASP A 287 8.82 13.93 11.12
C ASP A 287 7.79 12.81 11.28
N THR A 288 6.59 13.18 11.73
CA THR A 288 5.48 12.26 11.94
C THR A 288 4.22 12.80 11.27
N CYS A 289 4.37 13.29 10.03
CA CYS A 289 3.31 13.94 9.27
C CYS A 289 2.03 13.10 9.09
N ALA A 290 2.14 11.77 9.23
CA ALA A 290 1.02 10.86 9.21
C ALA A 290 0.97 10.01 10.50
N GLY A 291 1.36 10.58 11.64
CA GLY A 291 1.34 9.88 12.93
C GLY A 291 2.59 9.03 13.16
N GLY A 292 2.48 8.10 14.10
CA GLY A 292 3.62 7.34 14.60
C GLY A 292 4.52 8.14 15.53
N SER A 293 5.70 7.59 15.81
CA SER A 293 6.67 8.20 16.72
C SER A 293 8.11 7.91 16.28
N ALA A 294 9.02 8.85 16.53
CA ALA A 294 10.44 8.67 16.29
C ALA A 294 11.22 9.11 17.53
N THR A 295 12.09 8.24 18.05
CA THR A 295 12.90 8.52 19.26
C THR A 295 14.13 9.37 18.97
N GLY A 296 14.51 9.50 17.70
CA GLY A 296 15.65 10.28 17.24
C GLY A 296 15.69 10.36 15.73
N ALA A 297 16.58 11.19 15.20
CA ALA A 297 16.66 11.42 13.75
C ALA A 297 17.14 10.16 13.02
N HIS A 298 16.27 9.56 12.21
CA HIS A 298 16.59 8.39 11.37
C HIS A 298 15.73 8.42 10.10
N VAL A 299 15.99 7.48 9.19
CA VAL A 299 15.04 7.11 8.13
C VAL A 299 14.50 5.71 8.45
N HIS A 300 13.18 5.62 8.52
CA HIS A 300 12.47 4.34 8.50
C HIS A 300 12.25 3.97 7.03
N TRP A 301 13.03 2.98 6.57
CA TRP A 301 12.99 2.52 5.18
C TRP A 301 12.19 1.23 5.11
N SER A 302 11.23 1.09 4.20
CA SER A 302 10.40 -0.12 4.10
C SER A 302 10.29 -0.63 2.68
N LEU A 303 10.26 -1.96 2.54
CA LEU A 303 10.13 -2.68 1.28
C LEU A 303 8.69 -3.14 1.05
N ARG A 304 8.18 -2.84 -0.13
CA ARG A 304 6.89 -3.31 -0.64
C ARG A 304 7.09 -4.07 -1.93
N THR A 305 6.22 -5.04 -2.17
CA THR A 305 6.05 -5.68 -3.48
C THR A 305 4.66 -5.36 -3.99
N TYR A 306 4.56 -5.04 -5.27
CA TYR A 306 3.29 -5.15 -5.95
C TYR A 306 3.01 -6.61 -6.27
N ASP A 307 1.82 -6.89 -6.76
CA ASP A 307 1.45 -8.17 -7.35
C ASP A 307 0.83 -7.91 -8.75
N ALA A 308 0.48 -8.91 -9.57
CA ALA A 308 -0.06 -8.63 -10.92
C ALA A 308 -1.35 -7.78 -10.91
N ASN A 309 -2.05 -7.73 -9.77
CA ASN A 309 -3.18 -6.84 -9.51
C ASN A 309 -2.75 -5.52 -8.82
N TYR A 310 -1.46 -5.21 -8.84
CA TYR A 310 -0.80 -4.19 -8.03
C TYR A 310 -1.15 -4.26 -6.56
N ASN A 311 -1.29 -5.47 -5.98
CA ASN A 311 -1.42 -5.58 -4.54
C ASN A 311 -0.12 -5.14 -3.85
N GLY A 312 -0.01 -3.84 -3.54
CA GLY A 312 1.16 -3.21 -2.94
C GLY A 312 1.18 -3.53 -1.45
N GLN A 313 1.84 -4.63 -1.08
CA GLN A 313 1.96 -5.09 0.30
C GLN A 313 3.39 -4.94 0.78
N TYR A 314 3.55 -4.60 2.05
CA TYR A 314 4.83 -4.80 2.73
C TYR A 314 5.23 -6.28 2.62
N THR A 315 6.52 -6.56 2.47
CA THR A 315 7.01 -7.93 2.24
C THR A 315 8.22 -8.24 3.12
N TRP A 316 8.51 -9.52 3.33
CA TRP A 316 9.67 -9.95 4.11
C TRP A 316 10.99 -9.42 3.52
N LEU A 317 11.84 -8.86 4.38
CA LEU A 317 13.27 -8.65 4.07
C LEU A 317 14.07 -9.93 4.20
N ASN A 318 13.60 -10.87 5.03
CA ASN A 318 14.29 -12.14 5.26
C ASN A 318 14.56 -12.89 3.95
N GLY A 319 15.81 -13.22 3.72
CA GLY A 319 16.27 -13.90 2.51
C GLY A 319 16.47 -12.98 1.30
N ARG A 320 16.28 -11.65 1.43
CA ARG A 320 16.47 -10.68 0.35
C ARG A 320 17.80 -9.94 0.46
N THR A 321 18.35 -9.54 -0.69
CA THR A 321 19.55 -8.73 -0.78
C THR A 321 19.21 -7.28 -1.09
N ILE A 322 19.64 -6.34 -0.25
CA ILE A 322 19.47 -4.88 -0.43
C ILE A 322 20.80 -4.18 -0.12
N GLY A 323 21.27 -3.33 -1.03
CA GLY A 323 22.55 -2.61 -0.94
C GLY A 323 23.77 -3.51 -0.75
N GLY A 324 23.71 -4.73 -1.30
CA GLY A 324 24.75 -5.75 -1.18
C GLY A 324 24.66 -6.62 0.08
N TRP A 325 23.68 -6.41 0.96
CA TRP A 325 23.50 -7.16 2.20
C TRP A 325 22.34 -8.14 2.10
N ALA A 326 22.58 -9.40 2.44
CA ALA A 326 21.54 -10.42 2.59
C ALA A 326 20.95 -10.32 4.01
N TRP A 327 19.66 -10.03 4.12
CA TRP A 327 18.99 -9.75 5.37
C TRP A 327 18.30 -10.97 5.95
N TRP A 328 18.28 -11.07 7.28
CA TRP A 328 17.58 -12.13 8.00
C TRP A 328 16.94 -11.61 9.30
N ASN A 329 15.83 -12.22 9.69
CA ASN A 329 15.06 -11.84 10.88
C ASN A 329 15.72 -12.36 12.17
N GLY A 330 15.82 -11.50 13.18
CA GLY A 330 16.22 -11.91 14.53
C GLY A 330 15.10 -12.59 15.32
N SER A 331 15.31 -12.77 16.62
CA SER A 331 14.31 -13.39 17.51
C SER A 331 13.12 -12.49 17.86
N GLY A 332 13.19 -11.20 17.51
CA GLY A 332 12.13 -10.21 17.71
C GLY A 332 12.29 -9.00 16.80
N GLN A 333 11.28 -8.11 16.79
CA GLN A 333 11.31 -6.85 16.06
C GLN A 333 12.65 -6.11 16.32
N TYR A 334 13.20 -5.49 15.28
CA TYR A 334 14.43 -4.69 15.31
C TYR A 334 15.73 -5.46 15.54
N SER A 335 15.70 -6.77 15.81
CA SER A 335 16.90 -7.53 16.21
C SER A 335 17.65 -8.24 15.08
N GLY A 336 17.08 -8.32 13.87
CA GLY A 336 17.71 -9.02 12.76
C GLY A 336 18.94 -8.31 12.19
N CYS A 337 19.71 -9.01 11.35
CA CYS A 337 20.99 -8.52 10.83
C CYS A 337 21.10 -8.72 9.32
N GLY A 338 22.15 -8.14 8.73
CA GLY A 338 22.55 -8.37 7.35
C GLY A 338 23.91 -9.06 7.28
N THR A 339 24.14 -9.86 6.24
CA THR A 339 25.44 -10.46 5.93
C THR A 339 25.92 -10.07 4.54
N ARG A 340 27.21 -9.73 4.42
CA ARG A 340 27.88 -9.43 3.14
C ARG A 340 29.32 -9.91 3.19
N LEU A 341 29.72 -10.75 2.23
CA LEU A 341 31.09 -11.24 2.08
C LEU A 341 31.70 -11.79 3.40
N GLY A 342 30.91 -12.54 4.17
CA GLY A 342 31.31 -13.10 5.46
C GLY A 342 31.26 -12.14 6.66
N VAL A 343 30.90 -10.88 6.45
CA VAL A 343 30.71 -9.88 7.51
C VAL A 343 29.24 -9.83 7.90
N THR A 344 28.95 -9.85 9.21
CA THR A 344 27.61 -9.65 9.76
C THR A 344 27.49 -8.26 10.36
N ALA A 345 26.42 -7.54 10.02
CA ALA A 345 26.07 -6.24 10.56
C ALA A 345 24.69 -6.30 11.23
N CYS A 346 24.69 -6.13 12.55
CA CYS A 346 23.50 -6.08 13.39
C CYS A 346 23.26 -4.63 13.86
N PRO A 347 22.12 -4.32 14.51
CA PRO A 347 21.86 -2.98 15.04
C PRO A 347 23.06 -2.44 15.86
N GLY A 348 23.40 -1.18 15.64
CA GLY A 348 24.61 -0.52 16.17
C GLY A 348 25.82 -0.58 15.23
N THR A 349 25.73 -1.27 14.09
CA THR A 349 26.85 -1.42 13.15
C THR A 349 26.79 -0.40 12.01
N ALA A 350 27.95 0.14 11.62
CA ALA A 350 28.12 0.90 10.40
C ALA A 350 27.98 0.00 9.17
N ILE A 351 27.05 0.30 8.28
CA ILE A 351 26.73 -0.51 7.11
C ILE A 351 26.95 0.29 5.83
N TYR A 352 27.84 -0.19 4.96
CA TYR A 352 28.11 0.45 3.67
C TYR A 352 27.06 0.08 2.63
N ASN A 353 26.60 1.06 1.87
CA ASN A 353 25.74 0.82 0.71
C ASN A 353 26.56 0.47 -0.52
N ARG A 354 26.19 -0.60 -1.22
CA ARG A 354 26.98 -1.15 -2.33
C ARG A 354 26.04 -1.66 -3.41
N THR A 355 26.50 -1.56 -4.66
CA THR A 355 25.78 -2.10 -5.83
C THR A 355 25.95 -3.60 -6.01
N SER A 356 26.96 -4.18 -5.35
CA SER A 356 27.32 -5.61 -5.33
C SER A 356 28.23 -5.91 -4.14
#